data_AF-A0A7S1C8L0-F1
#
_entry.id   AF-A0A7S1C8L0-F1
#
_cell.length_a   1.000
_cell.length_b   1.000
_cell.length_c   1.000
_cell.angle_alpha   90.00
_cell.angle_beta   90.00
_cell.angle_gamma   90.00
#
_symmetry.space_group_name_H-M   'P 1'
#
loop_
_entity.id
_entity.type
_entity.pdbx_description
1 polymer ?
#
loop_
_entity_poly.entity_id
_entity_poly.type
_entity_poly.pdbx_seq_one_letter_code
_entity_poly.pdbx_strand_id
1 'polypeptide(L)'
;FGIPLPGVGGTSCATPTWSGIIALLNDVRLNAGKSVLGFLNPMLYQVGAASVGKPAISAPFNDITTGQNEGCGNGGFYAREGWDPASGWGTPNFEAFKGAVLELP
;
A
#
# COMPACT_ATOMS: atom_id res chain seq x y z
N PHE A 1 27.61 -16.95 20.24
CA PHE A 1 26.15 -17.13 20.18
C PHE A 1 25.51 -15.76 20.26
N GLY A 2 25.03 -15.24 19.13
CA GLY A 2 24.41 -13.92 19.06
C GLY A 2 23.03 -13.96 19.70
N ILE A 3 22.81 -13.13 20.71
CA ILE A 3 21.47 -12.88 21.24
C ILE A 3 20.66 -12.31 20.06
N PRO A 4 19.55 -12.95 19.63
CA PRO A 4 18.69 -12.35 18.62
C PRO A 4 18.19 -11.03 19.20
N LEU A 5 18.56 -9.91 18.58
CA LEU A 5 17.93 -8.64 18.91
C LEU A 5 16.45 -8.78 18.55
N PRO A 6 15.51 -8.47 19.45
CA PRO A 6 14.10 -8.47 19.10
C PRO A 6 13.90 -7.48 17.95
N GLY A 7 13.35 -7.97 16.83
CA GLY A 7 13.00 -7.12 15.71
C GLY A 7 11.99 -6.05 16.12
N VAL A 8 12.05 -4.88 15.48
CA VAL A 8 11.06 -3.81 15.64
C VAL A 8 9.96 -4.00 14.59
N GLY A 9 8.70 -3.73 14.96
CA GLY A 9 7.55 -3.88 14.07
C GLY A 9 6.40 -2.92 14.41
N GLY A 10 5.20 -3.26 13.95
CA GLY A 10 3.99 -2.47 14.13
C GLY A 10 3.72 -1.49 12.98
N THR A 11 2.55 -0.84 13.04
CA THR A 11 2.15 0.15 12.03
C THR A 11 3.13 1.33 11.94
N SER A 12 3.85 1.61 13.02
CA SER A 12 4.97 2.56 13.06
C SER A 12 6.12 2.22 12.11
N CYS A 13 6.34 0.94 11.78
CA CYS A 13 7.29 0.54 10.72
C CYS A 13 6.65 0.57 9.33
N ALA A 14 5.33 0.34 9.23
CA ALA A 14 4.60 0.39 7.97
C ALA A 14 4.49 1.81 7.41
N THR A 15 4.20 2.81 8.26
CA THR A 15 4.08 4.22 7.85
C THR A 15 5.30 4.77 7.11
N PRO A 16 6.55 4.69 7.62
CA PRO A 16 7.72 5.17 6.91
C PRO A 16 8.02 4.36 5.65
N THR A 17 7.69 3.06 5.63
CA THR A 17 7.83 2.22 4.43
C THR A 17 6.94 2.73 3.30
N TRP A 18 5.65 2.97 3.59
CA TRP A 18 4.72 3.57 2.63
C TRP A 18 5.15 4.97 2.18
N SER A 19 5.59 5.80 3.13
CA SER A 19 6.08 7.16 2.83
C SER A 19 7.27 7.16 1.88
N GLY A 20 8.23 6.23 2.07
CA GLY A 20 9.38 6.07 1.18
C GLY A 20 8.96 5.70 -0.25
N ILE A 21 7.97 4.82 -0.40
CA ILE A 21 7.46 4.43 -1.72
C ILE A 21 6.76 5.61 -2.40
N ILE A 22 5.96 6.41 -1.68
CA ILE A 22 5.36 7.63 -2.23
C ILE A 22 6.43 8.65 -2.64
N ALA A 23 7.52 8.79 -1.87
CA ALA A 23 8.63 9.67 -2.24
C ALA A 23 9.28 9.23 -3.56
N LEU A 24 9.50 7.94 -3.75
CA LEU A 24 10.01 7.39 -5.02
C LEU A 24 9.03 7.60 -6.19
N LEU A 25 7.73 7.46 -5.95
CA LEU A 25 6.71 7.74 -6.99
C LEU A 25 6.65 9.23 -7.35
N ASN A 26 6.85 10.12 -6.38
CA ASN A 26 7.01 11.55 -6.64
C ASN A 26 8.28 11.83 -7.46
N ASP A 27 9.40 11.17 -7.16
CA ASP A 27 10.63 11.30 -7.97
C ASP A 27 10.39 10.87 -9.42
N VAL A 28 9.69 9.76 -9.65
CA VAL A 28 9.27 9.32 -11.00
C VAL A 28 8.44 10.39 -11.72
N ARG A 29 7.48 11.01 -11.02
CA ARG A 29 6.65 12.09 -11.59
C ARG A 29 7.46 13.35 -11.91
N LEU A 30 8.34 13.77 -10.99
CA LEU A 30 9.18 14.96 -11.18
C LEU A 30 10.15 14.78 -12.36
N ASN A 31 10.75 13.59 -12.50
CA ASN A 31 11.59 13.26 -13.65
C ASN A 31 10.82 13.24 -14.98
N ALA A 32 9.49 13.07 -14.94
CA ALA A 32 8.60 13.19 -16.09
C ALA A 32 8.01 14.62 -16.26
N GLY A 33 8.49 15.62 -15.50
CA GLY A 33 8.01 17.01 -15.57
C GLY A 33 6.62 17.23 -14.96
N LYS A 34 6.14 16.31 -14.11
CA LYS A 34 4.83 16.38 -13.44
C LYS A 34 4.95 16.93 -12.02
N SER A 35 3.81 17.36 -11.46
CA SER A 35 3.69 17.76 -10.05
C SER A 35 3.76 16.56 -9.10
N VAL A 36 3.99 16.78 -7.81
CA VAL A 36 3.89 15.72 -6.78
C VAL A 36 2.43 15.29 -6.55
N LEU A 37 2.23 14.09 -6.00
CA LEU A 37 0.89 13.47 -5.83
C LEU A 37 -0.04 14.20 -4.84
N GLY A 38 0.48 14.91 -3.85
CA GLY A 38 -0.32 15.63 -2.87
C GLY A 38 -1.24 14.72 -2.04
N PHE A 39 -2.54 15.05 -1.96
CA PHE A 39 -3.53 14.28 -1.20
C PHE A 39 -3.83 12.94 -1.90
N LEU A 40 -3.39 11.84 -1.29
CA LEU A 40 -3.32 10.53 -1.94
C LEU A 40 -4.65 9.79 -2.03
N ASN A 41 -5.56 9.96 -1.06
CA ASN A 41 -6.72 9.08 -0.92
C ASN A 41 -7.58 8.95 -2.19
N PRO A 42 -7.94 10.04 -2.90
CA PRO A 42 -8.75 9.92 -4.13
C PRO A 42 -8.10 9.01 -5.17
N MET A 43 -6.79 9.20 -5.39
CA MET A 43 -6.00 8.38 -6.32
C MET A 43 -5.92 6.93 -5.86
N LEU A 44 -5.58 6.68 -4.58
CA LEU A 44 -5.41 5.33 -4.05
C LEU A 44 -6.69 4.51 -4.15
N TYR A 45 -7.85 5.12 -3.88
CA TYR A 45 -9.14 4.44 -4.00
C TYR A 45 -9.54 4.19 -5.44
N GLN A 46 -9.28 5.13 -6.36
CA GLN A 46 -9.55 4.93 -7.79
C GLN A 46 -8.69 3.79 -8.35
N VAL A 47 -7.39 3.80 -8.05
CA VAL A 47 -6.44 2.78 -8.50
C VAL A 47 -6.74 1.42 -7.86
N GLY A 48 -7.06 1.41 -6.56
CA GLY A 48 -7.42 0.20 -5.82
C GLY A 48 -8.65 -0.47 -6.37
N ALA A 49 -9.74 0.28 -6.54
CA ALA A 49 -10.99 -0.23 -7.13
C ALA A 49 -10.78 -0.78 -8.55
N ALA A 50 -9.97 -0.12 -9.38
CA ALA A 50 -9.65 -0.56 -10.73
C ALA A 50 -8.69 -1.77 -10.78
N SER A 51 -8.18 -2.23 -9.63
CA SER A 51 -7.23 -3.34 -9.52
C SER A 51 -7.84 -4.64 -9.00
N VAL A 52 -9.07 -4.59 -8.48
CA VAL A 52 -9.80 -5.78 -8.02
C VAL A 52 -9.94 -6.79 -9.17
N GLY A 53 -9.55 -8.04 -8.92
CA GLY A 53 -9.55 -9.11 -9.92
C GLY A 53 -8.41 -9.07 -10.95
N LYS A 54 -7.47 -8.11 -10.86
CA LYS A 54 -6.27 -8.12 -11.71
C LYS A 54 -5.23 -9.12 -11.19
N PRO A 55 -4.38 -9.69 -12.07
CA PRO A 55 -3.23 -10.49 -11.64
C PRO A 55 -2.34 -9.71 -10.67
N ALA A 56 -1.92 -10.33 -9.56
CA ALA A 56 -1.11 -9.67 -8.52
C ALA A 56 0.17 -9.00 -9.07
N ILE A 57 0.78 -9.56 -10.12
CA ILE A 57 1.98 -9.00 -10.75
C ILE A 57 1.75 -7.62 -11.40
N SER A 58 0.52 -7.32 -11.82
CA SER A 58 0.14 -6.05 -12.47
C SER A 58 -0.80 -5.20 -11.60
N ALA A 59 -1.14 -5.66 -10.40
CA ALA A 59 -1.93 -4.91 -9.45
C ALA A 59 -1.04 -3.90 -8.69
N PRO A 60 -1.45 -2.62 -8.61
CA PRO A 60 -0.74 -1.60 -7.82
C PRO A 60 -0.66 -1.92 -6.33
N PHE A 61 -1.59 -2.75 -5.83
CA PHE A 61 -1.55 -3.26 -4.46
C PHE A 61 -1.41 -4.78 -4.44
N ASN A 62 -0.62 -5.29 -3.51
CA ASN A 62 -0.71 -6.68 -3.09
C ASN A 62 -1.82 -6.78 -2.04
N ASP A 63 -2.96 -7.28 -2.47
CA ASP A 63 -4.16 -7.46 -1.66
C ASP A 63 -3.95 -8.54 -0.59
N ILE A 64 -4.30 -8.22 0.65
CA ILE A 64 -4.17 -9.12 1.80
C ILE A 64 -5.54 -9.72 2.07
N THR A 65 -5.68 -11.02 1.82
CA THR A 65 -6.99 -11.70 1.91
C THR A 65 -7.14 -12.63 3.11
N THR A 66 -6.10 -12.72 3.94
CA THR A 66 -6.06 -13.62 5.11
C THR A 66 -5.56 -12.91 6.35
N GLY A 67 -6.09 -13.31 7.51
CA GLY A 67 -5.80 -12.69 8.81
C GLY A 67 -6.93 -11.77 9.29
N GLN A 68 -6.71 -11.15 10.44
CA GLN A 68 -7.64 -10.22 11.08
C GLN A 68 -6.89 -9.23 11.99
N ASN A 69 -7.43 -8.03 12.19
CA ASN A 69 -6.86 -7.06 13.13
C ASN A 69 -7.43 -7.26 14.53
N GLU A 70 -6.92 -8.27 15.24
CA GLU A 70 -7.36 -8.56 16.61
C GLU A 70 -7.14 -7.37 17.54
N GLY A 71 -8.20 -6.97 18.24
CA GLY A 71 -8.15 -5.99 19.34
C GLY A 71 -8.10 -6.67 20.71
N CYS A 72 -8.51 -5.96 21.76
CA CYS A 72 -8.52 -6.44 23.15
C CYS A 72 -9.59 -7.51 23.47
N GLY A 73 -9.79 -8.51 22.59
CA GLY A 73 -10.59 -9.71 22.88
C GLY A 73 -11.92 -9.88 22.13
N ASN A 74 -12.34 -8.93 21.27
CA ASN A 74 -13.66 -8.97 20.62
C ASN A 74 -13.67 -9.44 19.14
N GLY A 75 -12.60 -10.04 18.64
CA GLY A 75 -12.48 -10.36 17.21
C GLY A 75 -12.37 -9.09 16.36
N GLY A 76 -11.39 -9.05 15.47
CA GLY A 76 -11.19 -7.92 14.57
C GLY A 76 -12.10 -7.96 13.34
N PHE A 77 -11.83 -7.04 12.42
CA PHE A 77 -12.22 -7.21 11.03
C PHE A 77 -11.29 -8.21 10.35
N TYR A 78 -11.86 -9.04 9.49
CA TYR A 78 -11.08 -9.96 8.69
C TYR A 78 -10.61 -9.30 7.40
N ALA A 79 -9.41 -9.68 6.99
CA ALA A 79 -8.91 -9.45 5.65
C ALA A 79 -9.79 -10.19 4.61
N ARG A 80 -10.03 -9.56 3.46
CA ARG A 80 -10.91 -10.04 2.40
C ARG A 80 -10.39 -9.55 1.04
N GLU A 81 -10.86 -10.16 -0.04
CA GLU A 81 -10.56 -9.65 -1.39
C GLU A 81 -11.05 -8.20 -1.55
N GLY A 82 -10.17 -7.35 -2.07
CA GLY A 82 -10.42 -5.93 -2.29
C GLY A 82 -10.04 -5.06 -1.10
N TRP A 83 -10.84 -4.03 -0.84
CA TRP A 83 -10.61 -3.17 0.32
C TRP A 83 -11.20 -3.80 1.59
N ASP A 84 -10.43 -3.83 2.66
CA ASP A 84 -10.90 -4.28 3.96
C ASP A 84 -10.43 -3.37 5.13
N PRO A 85 -11.04 -3.46 6.33
CA PRO A 85 -10.70 -2.60 7.47
C PRO A 85 -9.44 -3.04 8.23
N ALA A 86 -8.86 -4.19 7.91
CA ALA A 86 -7.65 -4.72 8.54
C ALA A 86 -6.39 -4.27 7.79
N SER A 87 -6.44 -4.18 6.46
CA SER A 87 -5.29 -3.93 5.57
C SER A 87 -5.52 -2.83 4.54
N GLY A 88 -6.75 -2.32 4.39
CA GLY A 88 -7.11 -1.38 3.33
C GLY A 88 -7.08 -2.08 1.97
N TRP A 89 -6.40 -1.46 0.99
CA TRP A 89 -6.12 -2.10 -0.30
C TRP A 89 -4.93 -3.07 -0.26
N GLY A 90 -4.24 -3.18 0.89
CA GLY A 90 -3.04 -3.98 1.06
C GLY A 90 -1.73 -3.18 0.92
N THR A 91 -0.68 -3.84 0.44
CA THR A 91 0.68 -3.26 0.38
C THR A 91 1.02 -2.72 -1.01
N PRO A 92 1.84 -1.67 -1.15
CA PRO A 92 2.10 -1.05 -2.44
C PRO A 92 3.08 -1.89 -3.27
N ASN A 93 2.75 -2.11 -4.55
CA ASN A 93 3.65 -2.61 -5.57
C ASN A 93 4.18 -1.42 -6.38
N PHE A 94 5.42 -0.99 -6.07
CA PHE A 94 6.04 0.18 -6.69
C PHE A 94 6.03 0.11 -8.22
N GLU A 95 6.40 -1.03 -8.80
CA GLU A 95 6.51 -1.20 -10.24
C GLU A 95 5.17 -1.02 -10.95
N ALA A 96 4.10 -1.62 -10.40
CA ALA A 96 2.75 -1.47 -10.93
C ALA A 96 2.17 -0.06 -10.71
N PHE A 97 2.59 0.66 -9.66
CA PHE A 97 2.16 2.03 -9.41
C PHE A 97 2.72 3.05 -10.40
N LYS A 98 3.91 2.82 -10.98
CA LYS A 98 4.55 3.78 -11.90
C LYS A 98 3.64 4.22 -13.04
N GLY A 99 2.91 3.27 -13.65
CA GLY A 99 1.95 3.57 -14.71
C GLY A 99 0.83 4.50 -14.24
N ALA A 100 0.16 4.12 -13.16
CA ALA A 100 -0.95 4.88 -12.60
C ALA A 100 -0.55 6.32 -12.21
N VAL A 101 0.63 6.50 -11.61
CA VAL A 101 1.07 7.83 -11.18
C VAL A 101 1.51 8.72 -12.34
N LEU A 102 1.87 8.17 -13.51
CA LEU A 102 2.23 8.96 -14.69
C LEU A 102 1.01 9.37 -15.52
N GLU A 103 -0.10 8.63 -15.43
CA GLU A 103 -1.36 8.96 -16.11
C GLU A 103 -2.11 10.13 -15.46
N LEU A 104 -1.88 10.36 -14.16
CA LEU A 104 -2.43 11.50 -13.45
C LEU A 104 -1.84 12.81 -13.98
N PRO A 105 -2.63 13.90 -14.01
CA PRO A 105 -2.19 15.22 -14.50
C PRO A 105 -0.83 15.62 -13.91
#